data_AF-A0A2D4PAV8-F1
#
_entry.id   AF-A0A2D4PAV8-F1
#
_cell.length_a   1.000
_cell.length_b   1.000
_cell.length_c   1.000
_cell.angle_alpha   90.00
_cell.angle_beta   90.00
_cell.angle_gamma   90.00
#
_symmetry.space_group_name_H-M   'P 1'
#
loop_
_entity.id
_entity.type
_entity.pdbx_description
1 polymer ?
#
loop_
_entity_poly.entity_id
_entity_poly.type
_entity_poly.pdbx_seq_one_letter_code
_entity_poly.pdbx_strand_id
1 'polypeptide(L)'
;KMNPAHLLVLAALCISLLGASSIAPQPLNLVQFSNMIQCTIPGSKPLTDYADYGCYCGPGGSGKPVDKLDRCCQVHDKCYDDATRLYGCIPYFTFYSYT
;
A
#
# COMPACT_ATOMS: atom_id res chain seq x y z
N LYS A 1 -39.65 20.80 -10.23
CA LYS A 1 -40.46 19.57 -10.46
C LYS A 1 -39.56 18.56 -11.17
N MET A 2 -39.08 17.52 -10.48
CA MET A 2 -38.29 16.46 -11.13
C MET A 2 -39.22 15.56 -11.94
N ASN A 3 -38.86 15.28 -13.19
CA ASN A 3 -39.60 14.38 -14.08
C ASN A 3 -39.38 12.92 -13.61
N PRO A 4 -40.43 12.09 -13.47
CA PRO A 4 -40.30 10.67 -13.12
C PRO A 4 -39.30 9.89 -13.99
N ALA A 5 -39.08 10.30 -15.24
CA ALA A 5 -38.05 9.73 -16.10
C ALA A 5 -36.62 9.90 -15.53
N HIS A 6 -36.30 11.02 -14.87
CA HIS A 6 -35.00 11.21 -14.21
C HIS A 6 -34.81 10.28 -13.02
N LEU A 7 -35.89 9.98 -12.28
CA LEU A 7 -35.85 9.08 -11.13
C LEU A 7 -35.57 7.64 -11.58
N LEU A 8 -36.16 7.23 -12.71
CA LEU A 8 -35.93 5.92 -13.31
C LEU A 8 -34.49 5.77 -13.84
N VAL A 9 -33.94 6.83 -14.45
CA VAL A 9 -32.54 6.85 -14.91
C VAL A 9 -31.56 6.76 -13.73
N LEU A 10 -31.82 7.49 -12.64
CA LEU A 10 -31.00 7.43 -11.42
C LEU A 10 -31.06 6.05 -10.76
N ALA A 11 -32.25 5.43 -10.69
CA ALA A 11 -32.40 4.08 -10.15
C ALA A 11 -31.64 3.04 -10.98
N ALA A 12 -31.69 3.14 -12.32
CA ALA A 12 -30.96 2.24 -13.22
C ALA A 12 -29.43 2.38 -13.10
N LEU A 13 -28.91 3.60 -12.90
CA LEU A 13 -27.50 3.85 -12.63
C LEU A 13 -27.06 3.21 -11.30
N CYS A 14 -27.85 3.36 -10.22
CA CYS A 14 -27.53 2.72 -8.95
C CYS A 14 -27.50 1.19 -9.05
N ILE A 15 -28.46 0.58 -9.76
CA ILE A 15 -28.53 -0.89 -9.90
C ILE A 15 -27.33 -1.44 -10.69
N SER A 16 -26.82 -0.70 -11.68
CA SER A 16 -25.62 -1.10 -12.44
C SER A 16 -24.33 -0.96 -11.62
N LEU A 17 -24.26 -0.02 -10.67
CA LEU A 17 -23.15 0.14 -9.73
C LEU A 17 -23.12 -0.94 -8.62
N LEU A 18 -24.28 -1.42 -8.17
CA LEU A 18 -24.36 -2.47 -7.13
C LEU A 18 -24.12 -3.90 -7.66
N GLY A 19 -24.17 -4.11 -8.97
CA GLY A 19 -24.23 -5.45 -9.58
C GLY A 19 -22.92 -6.09 -10.05
N ALA A 20 -21.78 -5.39 -10.07
CA ALA A 20 -20.56 -5.96 -10.67
C ALA A 20 -19.23 -5.43 -10.08
N SER A 21 -19.06 -5.49 -8.76
CA SER A 21 -17.74 -5.41 -8.14
C SER A 21 -17.49 -6.63 -7.26
N SER A 22 -17.39 -7.82 -7.86
CA SER A 22 -16.67 -8.92 -7.22
C SER A 22 -15.17 -8.61 -7.27
N ILE A 23 -14.71 -7.70 -6.42
CA ILE A 23 -13.27 -7.53 -6.18
C ILE A 23 -12.89 -8.70 -5.29
N ALA A 24 -12.33 -9.78 -5.87
CA ALA A 24 -11.48 -10.65 -5.06
C ALA A 24 -10.44 -9.73 -4.39
N PRO A 25 -10.24 -9.76 -3.06
CA PRO A 25 -9.19 -8.99 -2.43
C PRO A 25 -7.91 -9.25 -3.20
N GLN A 26 -7.37 -8.20 -3.84
CA GLN A 26 -6.16 -8.37 -4.62
C GLN A 26 -5.08 -8.91 -3.70
N PRO A 27 -4.16 -9.73 -4.21
CA PRO A 27 -3.05 -10.12 -3.38
C PRO A 27 -2.26 -8.81 -3.16
N LEU A 28 -2.04 -8.38 -1.91
CA LEU A 28 -1.28 -7.15 -1.61
C LEU A 28 -0.09 -7.43 -0.67
N ASN A 29 1.12 -7.25 -1.17
CA ASN A 29 2.38 -7.08 -0.42
C ASN A 29 2.56 -5.55 -0.24
N LEU A 30 3.63 -5.07 0.39
CA LEU A 30 3.60 -3.92 1.32
C LEU A 30 2.59 -4.10 2.46
N VAL A 31 1.39 -4.67 2.24
CA VAL A 31 0.48 -5.11 3.30
C VAL A 31 1.12 -6.23 4.13
N GLN A 32 1.75 -7.24 3.50
CA GLN A 32 2.54 -8.24 4.23
C GLN A 32 3.67 -7.59 5.05
N PHE A 33 4.32 -6.54 4.52
CA PHE A 33 5.33 -5.79 5.26
C PHE A 33 4.71 -5.01 6.43
N SER A 34 3.57 -4.35 6.22
CA SER A 34 2.77 -3.69 7.26
C SER A 34 2.36 -4.67 8.37
N ASN A 35 2.00 -5.90 8.01
CA ASN A 35 1.69 -6.95 8.98
C ASN A 35 2.93 -7.38 9.76
N MET A 36 4.10 -7.51 9.12
CA MET A 36 5.36 -7.80 9.82
C MET A 36 5.74 -6.68 10.79
N ILE A 37 5.56 -5.41 10.41
CA ILE A 37 5.77 -4.27 11.31
C ILE A 37 4.82 -4.34 12.50
N GLN A 38 3.52 -4.56 12.28
CA GLN A 38 2.54 -4.68 13.37
C GLN A 38 2.80 -5.87 14.29
N CYS A 39 3.27 -6.99 13.74
CA CYS A 39 3.65 -8.16 14.51
C CYS A 39 4.85 -7.87 15.43
N THR A 40 5.86 -7.17 14.90
CA THR A 40 7.09 -6.82 15.64
C THR A 40 6.87 -5.68 16.62
N ILE A 41 6.00 -4.73 16.27
CA ILE A 41 5.70 -3.52 17.04
C ILE A 41 4.18 -3.45 17.26
N PRO A 42 3.65 -4.18 18.26
CA PRO A 42 2.23 -4.20 18.55
C PRO A 42 1.68 -2.78 18.81
N GLY A 43 0.55 -2.46 18.20
CA GLY A 43 -0.13 -1.17 18.36
C GLY A 43 0.40 -0.04 17.47
N SER A 44 1.46 -0.27 16.68
CA SER A 44 1.86 0.67 15.63
C SER A 44 0.82 0.74 14.51
N LYS A 45 0.82 1.86 13.79
CA LYS A 45 0.00 2.12 12.60
C LYS A 45 0.92 2.34 11.41
N PRO A 46 1.38 1.29 10.71
CA PRO A 46 2.52 1.41 9.80
C PRO A 46 2.37 2.45 8.69
N LEU A 47 1.14 2.64 8.19
CA LEU A 47 0.84 3.63 7.18
C LEU A 47 0.99 5.08 7.68
N THR A 48 0.70 5.36 8.94
CA THR A 48 0.82 6.73 9.49
C THR A 48 2.14 6.96 10.23
N ASP A 49 2.73 5.89 10.76
CA ASP A 49 3.89 6.00 11.63
C ASP A 49 5.21 5.89 10.84
N TYR A 50 5.19 5.20 9.67
CA TYR A 50 6.40 4.88 8.92
C TYR A 50 6.34 5.16 7.40
N ALA A 51 5.19 5.52 6.81
CA ALA A 51 5.11 5.68 5.36
C ALA A 51 5.39 7.12 4.85
N ASP A 52 5.55 8.08 5.77
CA ASP A 52 5.89 9.48 5.47
C ASP A 52 6.76 10.07 6.61
N TYR A 53 7.89 9.43 6.89
CA TYR A 53 8.79 9.80 7.98
C TYR A 53 10.23 10.03 7.49
N GLY A 54 10.86 11.10 7.99
CA GLY A 54 12.26 11.37 7.72
C GLY A 54 12.55 11.65 6.24
N CYS A 55 13.70 11.18 5.77
CA CYS A 55 14.12 11.36 4.39
C CYS A 55 13.86 10.14 3.50
N TYR A 56 13.67 8.95 4.08
CA TYR A 56 13.62 7.66 3.36
C TYR A 56 12.41 6.80 3.71
N CYS A 57 11.73 6.99 4.84
CA CYS A 57 10.56 6.17 5.16
C CYS A 57 9.33 6.68 4.38
N GLY A 58 9.20 6.25 3.12
CA GLY A 58 8.14 6.65 2.21
C GLY A 58 8.57 6.54 0.75
N PRO A 59 7.81 7.11 -0.20
CA PRO A 59 8.17 7.10 -1.61
C PRO A 59 9.45 7.90 -1.90
N GLY A 60 10.44 7.27 -2.53
CA GLY A 60 11.67 7.91 -2.97
C GLY A 60 12.79 7.77 -1.94
N GLY A 61 13.50 8.86 -1.65
CA GLY A 61 14.52 8.90 -0.60
C GLY A 61 15.85 9.52 -1.05
N SER A 62 16.32 10.54 -0.33
CA SER A 62 17.60 11.19 -0.63
C SER A 62 18.18 11.93 0.58
N GLY A 63 19.47 12.24 0.54
CA GLY A 63 20.14 13.00 1.60
C GLY A 63 20.65 12.14 2.76
N LYS A 64 20.83 12.76 3.92
CA LYS A 64 21.35 12.10 5.13
C LYS A 64 20.16 11.66 6.00
N PRO A 65 20.08 10.39 6.43
CA PRO A 65 19.02 9.95 7.33
C PRO A 65 18.94 10.80 8.60
N VAL A 66 17.73 11.18 9.00
CA VAL A 66 17.51 12.09 10.14
C VAL A 66 17.74 11.39 11.49
N ASP A 67 17.52 10.08 11.55
CA ASP A 67 17.74 9.27 12.74
C ASP A 67 18.00 7.78 12.39
N LYS A 68 17.92 6.91 13.40
CA LYS A 68 18.14 5.46 13.23
C LYS A 68 17.00 4.78 12.48
N LEU A 69 15.76 5.23 12.67
CA LEU A 69 14.59 4.67 11.96
C LEU A 69 14.68 4.98 10.47
N ASP A 70 14.99 6.23 10.14
CA ASP A 70 15.16 6.68 8.76
C ASP A 70 16.33 5.97 8.06
N ARG A 71 17.37 5.62 8.81
CA ARG A 71 18.46 4.77 8.30
C ARG A 71 18.00 3.35 7.98
N CYS A 72 17.06 2.78 8.74
CA CYS A 72 16.47 1.48 8.41
C CYS A 72 15.71 1.55 7.08
N CYS A 73 14.94 2.61 6.86
CA CYS A 73 14.22 2.83 5.59
C CYS A 73 15.19 3.00 4.41
N GLN A 74 16.27 3.76 4.58
CA GLN A 74 17.31 3.86 3.55
C GLN A 74 17.92 2.50 3.16
N VAL A 75 18.12 1.60 4.13
CA VAL A 75 18.63 0.25 3.87
C VAL A 75 17.56 -0.62 3.19
N HIS A 76 16.30 -0.47 3.60
CA HIS A 76 15.16 -1.15 3.00
C HIS A 76 14.97 -0.77 1.52
N ASP A 77 15.06 0.52 1.18
CA ASP A 77 14.94 0.99 -0.20
C ASP A 77 16.03 0.38 -1.10
N LYS A 78 17.28 0.35 -0.62
CA LYS A 78 18.39 -0.31 -1.34
C LYS A 78 18.12 -1.81 -1.55
N CYS A 79 17.53 -2.48 -0.57
CA CYS A 79 17.16 -3.89 -0.69
C CYS A 79 16.09 -4.09 -1.78
N TYR A 80 15.10 -3.20 -1.85
CA TYR A 80 14.06 -3.21 -2.89
C TYR A 80 14.63 -2.88 -4.28
N ASP A 81 15.56 -1.93 -4.37
CA ASP A 81 16.29 -1.60 -5.60
C ASP A 81 17.08 -2.80 -6.11
N ASP A 82 17.82 -3.48 -5.23
CA ASP A 82 18.59 -4.68 -5.59
C ASP A 82 17.66 -5.85 -5.95
N ALA A 83 16.56 -6.05 -5.22
CA ALA A 83 15.53 -7.05 -5.55
C ALA A 83 15.01 -6.85 -6.99
N THR A 84 14.75 -5.60 -7.36
CA THR A 84 14.26 -5.25 -8.69
C THR A 84 15.35 -5.41 -9.76
N ARG A 85 16.51 -4.80 -9.53
CA ARG A 85 17.58 -4.66 -10.53
C ARG A 85 18.38 -5.95 -10.74
N LEU A 86 18.67 -6.69 -9.68
CA LEU A 86 19.53 -7.88 -9.74
C LEU A 86 18.73 -9.16 -9.94
N TYR A 87 17.51 -9.22 -9.41
CA TYR A 87 16.72 -10.45 -9.37
C TYR A 87 15.40 -10.36 -10.15
N GLY A 88 15.06 -9.20 -10.70
CA GLY A 88 13.81 -9.00 -11.46
C GLY A 88 12.56 -9.14 -10.60
N CYS A 89 12.67 -9.03 -9.28
CA CYS A 89 11.52 -9.06 -8.38
C CYS A 89 10.73 -7.75 -8.50
N ILE A 90 9.45 -7.78 -8.12
CA ILE A 90 8.63 -6.58 -8.00
C ILE A 90 8.24 -6.47 -6.53
N PRO A 91 9.12 -5.99 -5.63
CA PRO A 91 8.98 -6.16 -4.19
C PRO A 91 7.80 -5.40 -3.56
N TYR A 92 7.16 -4.50 -4.32
CA TYR A 92 5.89 -3.84 -4.00
C TYR A 92 4.64 -4.59 -4.49
N PHE A 93 4.81 -5.62 -5.32
CA PHE A 93 3.73 -6.47 -5.88
C PHE A 93 3.91 -7.99 -5.64
N THR A 94 5.09 -8.45 -5.21
CA THR A 94 5.42 -9.87 -4.99
C THR A 94 4.96 -10.39 -3.62
N PHE A 95 4.20 -11.50 -3.63
CA PHE A 95 3.83 -12.25 -2.42
C PHE A 95 4.97 -13.11 -1.92
N TYR A 96 5.10 -13.18 -0.61
CA TYR A 96 6.02 -14.09 0.06
C TYR A 96 5.35 -14.81 1.23
N SER A 97 5.91 -15.94 1.60
CA SER A 97 5.56 -16.64 2.84
C SER A 97 6.47 -16.14 3.95
N TYR A 98 5.90 -15.86 5.12
CA TYR A 98 6.61 -15.47 6.33
C TYR A 98 5.85 -15.99 7.56
N THR A 99 6.52 -16.04 8.71
CA THR A 99 5.97 -16.48 10.00
C THR A 99 6.38 -15.53 11.09
#